data_AF-A0A2V8MGU4-F1
#
_entry.id   AF-A0A2V8MGU4-F1
#
_cell.length_a   1.000
_cell.length_b   1.000
_cell.length_c   1.000
_cell.angle_alpha   90.00
_cell.angle_beta   90.00
_cell.angle_gamma   90.00
#
_symmetry.space_group_name_H-M   'P 1'
#
loop_
_entity.id
_entity.type
_entity.pdbx_description
1 polymer ?
#
loop_
_entity_poly.entity_id
_entity_poly.type
_entity_poly.pdbx_seq_one_letter_code
_entity_poly.pdbx_strand_id
1 'polypeptide(L)'
;MAVVTEGNEMKVLSQSLRVGGLLLCLLCASQMIVPGQPASNSDSPQLKSADVVRIVIKGYRLSTPEAEKLEKTLLADPKNLIAHITLVAYYTSQHDELSRTKKSEHALWLIRNIPDLEILHDVAYTRLTKWDKGYEEAKQLWLKHLETYHNNAVVLANAAEFFILSDKHLAEKLFKQLAVADPKNPRWPSELGHLYMLELQSAAHTPQMERSTEADKSSLAASAYQNYERAYRLQSNEQEKRMLMSRLATSAFEAGEVQAARVWALEALNDAATATSDWSVANSLHHAHITLGRIALRGGDLAEARKHLIQASQSQGSPQLDSFGPNMMLAKELLEKGERDAVIQYFQKCASFWKNDRGQLEQWAATVREGGIPNFGANLVY
;
A
#
# COMPACT_ATOMS: atom_id res chain seq x y z
N MET A 1 -3.31 -61.52 -46.99
CA MET A 1 -3.18 -60.05 -46.94
C MET A 1 -1.78 -59.79 -46.36
N ALA A 2 -0.71 -59.51 -47.12
CA ALA A 2 -0.58 -58.84 -48.42
C ALA A 2 -1.05 -57.37 -48.31
N VAL A 3 -0.30 -56.31 -48.62
CA VAL A 3 0.99 -56.05 -49.36
C VAL A 3 1.72 -54.88 -48.60
N VAL A 4 3.04 -54.78 -48.37
CA VAL A 4 4.22 -54.46 -49.25
C VAL A 4 4.06 -53.04 -49.91
N THR A 5 5.02 -52.13 -50.15
CA THR A 5 6.48 -52.16 -50.45
C THR A 5 7.25 -50.91 -49.92
N GLU A 6 8.58 -51.03 -49.86
CA GLU A 6 9.75 -50.09 -49.94
C GLU A 6 9.64 -48.56 -50.30
N GLY A 7 10.78 -47.86 -50.09
CA GLY A 7 11.13 -46.52 -50.66
C GLY A 7 11.15 -45.38 -49.62
N ASN A 8 12.23 -44.73 -49.19
CA ASN A 8 13.53 -44.28 -49.78
C ASN A 8 13.45 -43.12 -50.80
N GLU A 9 13.65 -41.87 -50.34
CA GLU A 9 14.44 -40.86 -51.06
C GLU A 9 14.97 -39.74 -50.14
N MET A 10 16.12 -39.15 -50.48
CA MET A 10 16.66 -37.94 -49.83
C MET A 10 16.23 -36.67 -50.58
N LYS A 11 16.05 -35.56 -49.85
CA LYS A 11 16.35 -34.22 -50.41
C LYS A 11 16.86 -33.26 -49.33
N VAL A 12 17.71 -32.34 -49.79
CA VAL A 12 18.48 -31.37 -49.00
C VAL A 12 17.97 -29.97 -49.31
N LEU A 13 18.41 -28.96 -48.53
CA LEU A 13 18.11 -27.51 -48.59
C LEU A 13 16.91 -27.10 -47.70
N SER A 14 16.95 -25.95 -46.99
CA SER A 14 18.01 -24.93 -46.86
C SER A 14 18.05 -24.29 -45.47
N GLN A 15 19.09 -23.49 -45.23
CA GLN A 15 19.33 -22.73 -44.00
C GLN A 15 18.30 -21.59 -43.82
N SER A 16 17.91 -21.31 -42.58
CA SER A 16 17.70 -19.93 -42.13
C SER A 16 17.91 -19.81 -40.61
N LEU A 17 18.53 -18.70 -40.18
CA LEU A 17 18.88 -18.45 -38.78
C LEU A 17 17.66 -17.93 -38.00
N ARG A 18 17.57 -18.28 -36.72
CA ARG A 18 17.24 -17.32 -35.65
C ARG A 18 17.85 -17.73 -34.31
N VAL A 19 19.10 -17.33 -34.11
CA VAL A 19 19.75 -17.29 -32.80
C VAL A 19 19.30 -16.03 -32.07
N GLY A 20 18.93 -16.14 -30.79
CA GLY A 20 18.53 -15.01 -29.96
C GLY A 20 17.52 -15.39 -28.88
N GLY A 21 17.86 -15.41 -27.60
CA GLY A 21 19.20 -15.24 -27.03
C GLY A 21 19.27 -15.83 -25.63
N LEU A 22 20.24 -16.72 -25.40
CA LEU A 22 20.46 -17.38 -24.12
C LEU A 22 21.97 -17.45 -23.88
N LEU A 23 22.50 -16.47 -23.14
CA LEU A 23 23.92 -16.34 -22.87
C LEU A 23 24.11 -15.83 -21.44
N LEU A 24 24.22 -16.76 -20.50
CA LEU A 24 24.66 -16.49 -19.13
C LEU A 24 26.13 -16.06 -19.16
N CYS A 25 26.39 -14.76 -19.08
CA CYS A 25 27.71 -14.26 -18.68
C CYS A 25 27.81 -14.31 -17.15
N LEU A 26 28.20 -15.47 -16.62
CA LEU A 26 28.56 -15.65 -15.21
C LEU A 26 29.84 -14.89 -14.88
N LEU A 27 29.71 -13.60 -14.54
CA LEU A 27 30.76 -12.82 -13.90
C LEU A 27 30.58 -12.90 -12.37
N CYS A 28 31.24 -13.89 -11.75
CA CYS A 28 31.34 -14.01 -10.30
C CYS A 28 32.23 -12.90 -9.72
N ALA A 29 31.72 -11.68 -9.68
CA ALA A 29 32.33 -10.55 -8.97
C ALA A 29 32.18 -10.74 -7.46
N SER A 30 33.05 -11.56 -6.87
CA SER A 30 33.16 -11.76 -5.43
C SER A 30 33.73 -10.51 -4.74
N GLN A 31 32.89 -9.48 -4.58
CA GLN A 31 33.21 -8.37 -3.70
C GLN A 31 33.33 -8.89 -2.27
N MET A 32 34.56 -8.94 -1.77
CA MET A 32 34.82 -9.20 -0.36
C MET A 32 34.21 -8.06 0.45
N ILE A 33 33.26 -8.38 1.33
CA ILE A 33 32.78 -7.45 2.35
C ILE A 33 33.95 -7.20 3.30
N VAL A 34 34.53 -6.00 3.26
CA VAL A 34 35.58 -5.58 4.19
C VAL A 34 34.90 -5.16 5.50
N PRO A 35 35.05 -5.89 6.61
CA PRO A 35 34.43 -5.49 7.87
C PRO A 35 35.19 -4.30 8.47
N GLY A 36 34.48 -3.20 8.75
CA GLY A 36 35.01 -2.11 9.58
C GLY A 36 35.12 -0.71 8.94
N GLN A 37 34.63 -0.48 7.72
CA GLN A 37 34.41 0.91 7.27
C GLN A 37 33.11 1.46 7.87
N PRO A 38 33.09 2.72 8.39
CA PRO A 38 31.86 3.37 8.79
C PRO A 38 30.99 3.65 7.55
N ALA A 39 29.67 3.49 7.70
CA ALA A 39 28.69 3.74 6.63
C ALA A 39 28.44 5.25 6.43
N SER A 40 29.49 5.96 6.03
CA SER A 40 29.46 7.40 5.73
C SER A 40 30.42 7.72 4.57
N ASN A 41 30.16 7.13 3.41
CA ASN A 41 30.68 7.50 2.07
C ASN A 41 29.99 6.62 1.01
N SER A 42 28.66 6.71 0.89
CA SER A 42 27.97 6.25 -0.31
C SER A 42 27.89 7.42 -1.30
N ASP A 43 28.62 7.35 -2.42
CA ASP A 43 28.47 8.25 -3.58
C ASP A 43 27.12 8.04 -4.33
N SER A 44 26.13 7.48 -3.63
CA SER A 44 24.77 7.27 -4.10
C SER A 44 24.07 8.62 -4.24
N PRO A 45 23.44 8.94 -5.38
CA PRO A 45 22.72 10.20 -5.55
C PRO A 45 21.62 10.36 -4.48
N GLN A 46 21.71 11.39 -3.64
CA GLN A 46 20.66 11.75 -2.67
C GLN A 46 19.44 12.32 -3.40
N LEU A 47 18.63 11.42 -3.97
CA LEU A 47 17.33 11.74 -4.54
C LEU A 47 16.35 12.09 -3.41
N LYS A 48 15.91 13.35 -3.36
CA LYS A 48 14.88 13.81 -2.41
C LYS A 48 13.53 13.21 -2.79
N SER A 49 12.64 12.95 -1.82
CA SER A 49 11.34 12.30 -2.11
C SER A 49 10.50 13.05 -3.14
N ALA A 50 10.55 14.39 -3.17
CA ALA A 50 9.88 15.20 -4.20
C ALA A 50 10.41 14.98 -5.64
N ASP A 51 11.70 14.68 -5.80
CA ASP A 51 12.27 14.32 -7.10
C ASP A 51 11.88 12.90 -7.49
N VAL A 52 11.79 11.96 -6.55
CA VAL A 52 11.35 10.60 -6.85
C VAL A 52 9.86 10.51 -7.17
N VAL A 53 8.99 11.29 -6.51
CA VAL A 53 7.58 11.43 -6.92
C VAL A 53 7.48 11.86 -8.39
N ARG A 54 8.36 12.78 -8.85
CA ARG A 54 8.44 13.19 -10.26
C ARG A 54 8.94 12.07 -11.18
N ILE A 55 9.94 11.27 -10.74
CA ILE A 55 10.46 10.12 -11.49
C ILE A 55 9.38 9.02 -11.62
N VAL A 56 8.64 8.73 -10.55
CA VAL A 56 7.55 7.76 -10.53
C VAL A 56 6.41 8.21 -11.45
N ILE A 57 5.95 9.46 -11.36
CA ILE A 57 4.95 10.03 -12.27
C ILE A 57 5.41 9.98 -13.74
N LYS A 58 6.71 10.16 -14.01
CA LYS A 58 7.29 9.98 -15.35
C LYS A 58 7.23 8.52 -15.80
N GLY A 59 7.58 7.57 -14.92
CA GLY A 59 7.52 6.13 -15.20
C GLY A 59 6.11 5.66 -15.56
N TYR A 60 5.10 6.09 -14.80
CA TYR A 60 3.68 5.84 -15.09
C TYR A 60 3.20 6.37 -16.46
N ARG A 61 3.95 7.29 -17.09
CA ARG A 61 3.62 7.94 -18.36
C ARG A 61 4.49 7.48 -19.54
N LEU A 62 5.43 6.56 -19.34
CA LEU A 62 6.23 6.02 -20.46
C LEU A 62 5.37 5.14 -21.38
N SER A 63 5.62 5.26 -22.68
CA SER A 63 5.19 4.27 -23.67
C SER A 63 6.15 3.06 -23.71
N THR A 64 5.70 1.91 -24.21
CA THR A 64 6.53 0.69 -24.33
C THR A 64 7.85 0.92 -25.07
N PRO A 65 7.91 1.65 -26.21
CA PRO A 65 9.17 1.95 -26.89
C PRO A 65 10.13 2.83 -26.07
N GLU A 66 9.63 3.70 -25.19
CA GLU A 66 10.47 4.50 -24.29
C GLU A 66 11.01 3.67 -23.13
N ALA A 67 10.20 2.79 -22.56
CA ALA A 67 10.65 1.82 -21.56
C ALA A 67 11.71 0.87 -22.14
N GLU A 68 11.49 0.32 -23.33
CA GLU A 68 12.50 -0.48 -24.05
C GLU A 68 13.79 0.30 -24.36
N LYS A 69 13.69 1.59 -24.66
CA LYS A 69 14.85 2.45 -24.89
C LYS A 69 15.62 2.68 -23.59
N LEU A 70 14.92 2.87 -22.48
CA LEU A 70 15.50 3.06 -21.15
C LEU A 70 16.19 1.78 -20.65
N GLU A 71 15.57 0.62 -20.84
CA GLU A 71 16.17 -0.72 -20.66
C GLU A 71 17.48 -0.86 -21.43
N LYS A 72 17.50 -0.44 -22.71
CA LYS A 72 18.72 -0.47 -23.54
C LYS A 72 19.82 0.48 -23.01
N THR A 73 19.50 1.51 -22.22
CA THR A 73 20.53 2.33 -21.55
C THR A 73 21.15 1.65 -20.33
N LEU A 74 20.43 0.77 -19.63
CA LEU A 74 20.98 -0.03 -18.53
C LEU A 74 22.04 -1.05 -18.98
N LEU A 75 22.14 -1.34 -20.28
CA LEU A 75 23.25 -2.13 -20.84
C LEU A 75 24.59 -1.38 -20.85
N ALA A 76 24.55 -0.04 -20.88
CA ALA A 76 25.73 0.84 -20.87
C ALA A 76 26.00 1.43 -19.48
N ASP A 77 24.95 1.72 -18.70
CA ASP A 77 25.01 2.13 -17.30
C ASP A 77 24.09 1.26 -16.43
N PRO A 78 24.55 0.06 -16.01
CA PRO A 78 23.75 -0.82 -15.15
C PRO A 78 23.46 -0.26 -13.75
N LYS A 79 24.07 0.88 -13.38
CA LYS A 79 23.92 1.55 -12.09
C LYS A 79 22.97 2.75 -12.13
N ASN A 80 22.29 3.00 -13.26
CA ASN A 80 21.43 4.16 -13.42
C ASN A 80 20.17 4.10 -12.52
N LEU A 81 20.29 4.61 -11.30
CA LEU A 81 19.23 4.59 -10.28
C LEU A 81 17.91 5.19 -10.80
N ILE A 82 17.99 6.29 -11.54
CA ILE A 82 16.81 6.95 -12.11
C ILE A 82 16.11 6.03 -13.12
N ALA A 83 16.85 5.34 -13.98
CA ALA A 83 16.28 4.37 -14.92
C ALA A 83 15.59 3.21 -14.18
N HIS A 84 16.23 2.59 -13.18
CA HIS A 84 15.63 1.52 -12.38
C HIS A 84 14.32 1.95 -11.70
N ILE A 85 14.30 3.11 -11.02
CA ILE A 85 13.07 3.61 -10.38
C ILE A 85 11.98 3.94 -11.42
N THR A 86 12.34 4.55 -12.55
CA THR A 86 11.40 4.85 -13.64
C THR A 86 10.78 3.56 -14.20
N LEU A 87 11.58 2.50 -14.38
CA LEU A 87 11.13 1.21 -14.91
C LEU A 87 10.30 0.42 -13.90
N VAL A 88 10.58 0.47 -12.60
CA VAL A 88 9.67 -0.07 -11.57
C VAL A 88 8.30 0.59 -11.66
N ALA A 89 8.23 1.92 -11.77
CA ALA A 89 6.97 2.64 -11.88
C ALA A 89 6.22 2.33 -13.20
N TYR A 90 6.93 2.24 -14.33
CA TYR A 90 6.36 1.80 -15.61
C TYR A 90 5.81 0.37 -15.54
N TYR A 91 6.62 -0.61 -15.13
CA TYR A 91 6.19 -2.02 -15.09
C TYR A 91 5.13 -2.31 -14.02
N THR A 92 4.96 -1.42 -13.03
CA THR A 92 3.83 -1.44 -12.08
C THR A 92 2.52 -0.93 -12.70
N SER A 93 2.57 -0.07 -13.73
CA SER A 93 1.36 0.40 -14.43
C SER A 93 0.81 -0.62 -15.44
N GLN A 94 1.66 -1.56 -15.87
CA GLN A 94 1.27 -2.66 -16.74
C GLN A 94 0.65 -3.82 -15.95
N HIS A 95 -0.18 -4.66 -16.60
CA HIS A 95 -0.96 -5.70 -15.92
C HIS A 95 -0.69 -7.12 -16.45
N ASP A 96 0.31 -7.29 -17.31
CA ASP A 96 0.75 -8.59 -17.83
C ASP A 96 1.83 -9.27 -16.95
N GLU A 97 2.20 -10.50 -17.28
CA GLU A 97 3.15 -11.29 -16.49
C GLU A 97 4.63 -10.94 -16.75
N LEU A 98 4.97 -10.50 -17.96
CA LEU A 98 6.34 -10.10 -18.29
C LEU A 98 6.70 -8.82 -17.51
N SER A 99 5.79 -7.85 -17.46
CA SER A 99 5.95 -6.63 -16.66
C SER A 99 6.06 -6.93 -15.16
N ARG A 100 5.24 -7.83 -14.59
CA ARG A 100 5.41 -8.28 -13.19
C ARG A 100 6.78 -8.90 -12.93
N THR A 101 7.32 -9.63 -13.91
CA THR A 101 8.64 -10.24 -13.82
C THR A 101 9.73 -9.15 -13.84
N LYS A 102 9.68 -8.20 -14.79
CA LYS A 102 10.63 -7.08 -14.86
C LYS A 102 10.58 -6.13 -13.68
N LYS A 103 9.38 -5.83 -13.16
CA LYS A 103 9.20 -5.08 -11.89
C LYS A 103 9.92 -5.77 -10.74
N SER A 104 9.90 -7.11 -10.70
CA SER A 104 10.65 -7.89 -9.71
C SER A 104 12.17 -7.76 -9.92
N GLU A 105 12.65 -7.82 -11.16
CA GLU A 105 14.07 -7.71 -11.51
C GLU A 105 14.69 -6.37 -11.10
N HIS A 106 14.05 -5.24 -11.44
CA HIS A 106 14.52 -3.91 -11.03
C HIS A 106 14.40 -3.68 -9.50
N ALA A 107 13.33 -4.14 -8.86
CA ALA A 107 13.18 -4.06 -7.41
C ALA A 107 14.27 -4.87 -6.68
N LEU A 108 14.56 -6.09 -7.13
CA LEU A 108 15.67 -6.90 -6.63
C LEU A 108 17.03 -6.24 -6.87
N TRP A 109 17.22 -5.56 -8.01
CA TRP A 109 18.44 -4.80 -8.25
C TRP A 109 18.62 -3.67 -7.22
N LEU A 110 17.57 -2.89 -6.96
CA LEU A 110 17.60 -1.80 -5.98
C LEU A 110 17.92 -2.33 -4.57
N ILE A 111 17.18 -3.34 -4.11
CA ILE A 111 17.39 -3.97 -2.79
C ILE A 111 18.81 -4.55 -2.67
N ARG A 112 19.33 -5.20 -3.71
CA ARG A 112 20.65 -5.85 -3.67
C ARG A 112 21.81 -4.86 -3.65
N ASN A 113 21.70 -3.71 -4.36
CA ASN A 113 22.82 -2.80 -4.60
C ASN A 113 22.80 -1.52 -3.75
N ILE A 114 21.62 -1.02 -3.34
CA ILE A 114 21.48 0.27 -2.63
C ILE A 114 20.44 0.17 -1.50
N PRO A 115 20.65 -0.70 -0.49
CA PRO A 115 19.67 -0.96 0.58
C PRO A 115 19.49 0.22 1.54
N ASP A 116 20.41 1.18 1.53
CA ASP A 116 20.43 2.41 2.33
C ASP A 116 19.76 3.61 1.61
N LEU A 117 19.15 3.40 0.44
CA LEU A 117 18.38 4.44 -0.24
C LEU A 117 17.03 4.66 0.47
N GLU A 118 16.84 5.87 1.00
CA GLU A 118 15.65 6.28 1.77
C GLU A 118 14.34 5.99 1.01
N ILE A 119 14.34 6.20 -0.30
CA ILE A 119 13.10 6.08 -1.07
C ILE A 119 12.52 4.65 -1.21
N LEU A 120 13.26 3.61 -0.81
CA LEU A 120 12.74 2.23 -0.91
C LEU A 120 11.59 1.95 0.08
N HIS A 121 11.46 2.73 1.15
CA HIS A 121 10.29 2.74 2.04
C HIS A 121 9.22 3.79 1.67
N ASP A 122 9.54 4.80 0.87
CA ASP A 122 8.54 5.76 0.35
C ASP A 122 7.82 5.25 -0.90
N VAL A 123 8.50 4.49 -1.76
CA VAL A 123 7.93 3.92 -2.98
C VAL A 123 7.34 2.54 -2.66
N ALA A 124 6.06 2.51 -2.28
CA ALA A 124 5.31 1.26 -2.06
C ALA A 124 5.35 0.27 -3.25
N TYR A 125 5.73 0.73 -4.44
CA TYR A 125 5.89 -0.05 -5.67
C TYR A 125 7.25 -0.78 -5.80
N THR A 126 8.30 -0.35 -5.08
CA THR A 126 9.57 -1.11 -4.97
C THR A 126 9.45 -2.30 -4.01
N ARG A 127 8.41 -2.33 -3.16
CA ARG A 127 8.08 -3.52 -2.37
C ARG A 127 7.62 -4.67 -3.28
N LEU A 128 8.16 -5.85 -2.99
CA LEU A 128 7.68 -7.11 -3.53
C LEU A 128 6.82 -7.79 -2.45
N THR A 129 5.68 -8.32 -2.87
CA THR A 129 4.71 -9.03 -2.03
C THR A 129 4.80 -10.53 -2.31
N LYS A 130 4.19 -11.39 -1.48
CA LYS A 130 4.16 -12.86 -1.69
C LYS A 130 3.59 -13.34 -3.05
N TRP A 131 3.04 -12.44 -3.86
CA TRP A 131 2.52 -12.70 -5.21
C TRP A 131 3.52 -12.32 -6.33
N ASP A 132 4.57 -11.56 -6.02
CA ASP A 132 5.65 -11.20 -6.92
C ASP A 132 6.71 -12.32 -6.97
N LYS A 133 7.19 -12.70 -8.16
CA LYS A 133 8.16 -13.80 -8.35
C LYS A 133 9.48 -13.59 -7.58
N GLY A 134 9.90 -12.33 -7.40
CA GLY A 134 11.14 -11.98 -6.68
C GLY A 134 11.04 -11.96 -5.15
N TYR A 135 9.87 -12.27 -4.57
CA TYR A 135 9.61 -12.03 -3.14
C TYR A 135 10.56 -12.74 -2.17
N GLU A 136 10.76 -14.05 -2.30
CA GLU A 136 11.62 -14.78 -1.36
C GLU A 136 13.10 -14.38 -1.50
N GLU A 137 13.58 -14.02 -2.70
CA GLU A 137 14.94 -13.47 -2.85
C GLU A 137 15.05 -12.10 -2.16
N ALA A 138 14.07 -11.21 -2.35
CA ALA A 138 14.04 -9.90 -1.68
C ALA A 138 14.02 -10.03 -0.14
N LYS A 139 13.29 -11.02 0.38
CA LYS A 139 13.29 -11.38 1.79
C LYS A 139 14.66 -11.86 2.29
N GLN A 140 15.34 -12.74 1.56
CA GLN A 140 16.69 -13.17 1.94
C GLN A 140 17.71 -12.02 1.88
N LEU A 141 17.58 -11.12 0.89
CA LEU A 141 18.40 -9.91 0.80
C LEU A 141 18.17 -8.99 2.01
N TRP A 142 16.93 -8.69 2.38
CA TRP A 142 16.63 -7.85 3.54
C TRP A 142 17.11 -8.47 4.86
N LEU A 143 16.94 -9.77 5.07
CA LEU A 143 17.45 -10.45 6.27
C LEU A 143 18.98 -10.33 6.38
N LYS A 144 19.71 -10.57 5.27
CA LYS A 144 21.17 -10.40 5.22
C LYS A 144 21.58 -8.93 5.44
N HIS A 145 20.82 -7.98 4.93
CA HIS A 145 21.09 -6.55 5.13
C HIS A 145 20.84 -6.11 6.58
N LEU A 146 19.87 -6.71 7.28
CA LEU A 146 19.65 -6.48 8.71
C LEU A 146 20.82 -7.00 9.57
N GLU A 147 21.45 -8.12 9.20
CA GLU A 147 22.69 -8.58 9.85
C GLU A 147 23.86 -7.61 9.57
N THR A 148 24.05 -7.27 8.28
CA THR A 148 25.20 -6.48 7.79
C THR A 148 25.16 -5.03 8.28
N TYR A 149 23.98 -4.40 8.29
CA TYR A 149 23.78 -2.97 8.53
C TYR A 149 22.85 -2.70 9.74
N HIS A 150 22.94 -3.53 10.78
CA HIS A 150 22.07 -3.52 11.98
C HIS A 150 21.90 -2.15 12.70
N ASN A 151 22.79 -1.17 12.45
CA ASN A 151 22.70 0.19 12.99
C ASN A 151 22.30 1.28 11.96
N ASN A 152 22.08 0.93 10.69
CA ASN A 152 21.68 1.88 9.65
C ASN A 152 20.16 2.04 9.65
N ALA A 153 19.67 3.16 10.20
CA ALA A 153 18.24 3.47 10.31
C ALA A 153 17.48 3.37 8.97
N VAL A 154 18.10 3.72 7.85
CA VAL A 154 17.44 3.64 6.53
C VAL A 154 17.24 2.20 6.09
N VAL A 155 18.24 1.33 6.32
CA VAL A 155 18.12 -0.12 6.06
C VAL A 155 17.06 -0.75 6.97
N LEU A 156 17.03 -0.38 8.26
CA LEU A 156 16.00 -0.86 9.19
C LEU A 156 14.59 -0.45 8.73
N ALA A 157 14.42 0.79 8.27
CA ALA A 157 13.12 1.31 7.78
C ALA A 157 12.68 0.64 6.46
N ASN A 158 13.60 0.47 5.52
CA ASN A 158 13.36 -0.23 4.25
C ASN A 158 12.96 -1.69 4.47
N ALA A 159 13.62 -2.38 5.40
CA ALA A 159 13.25 -3.75 5.77
C ALA A 159 11.89 -3.78 6.51
N ALA A 160 11.61 -2.84 7.41
CA ALA A 160 10.34 -2.79 8.13
C ALA A 160 9.14 -2.63 7.20
N GLU A 161 9.20 -1.71 6.22
CA GLU A 161 8.13 -1.50 5.23
C GLU A 161 7.99 -2.67 4.25
N PHE A 162 9.08 -3.39 3.95
CA PHE A 162 9.01 -4.66 3.22
C PHE A 162 8.23 -5.74 4.01
N PHE A 163 8.48 -5.85 5.32
CA PHE A 163 7.89 -6.89 6.17
C PHE A 163 6.50 -6.54 6.75
N ILE A 164 6.04 -5.29 6.70
CA ILE A 164 4.79 -4.79 7.34
C ILE A 164 3.51 -5.59 7.00
N LEU A 165 3.49 -6.33 5.88
CA LEU A 165 2.37 -7.21 5.51
C LEU A 165 2.63 -8.70 5.80
N SER A 166 3.89 -9.15 5.81
CA SER A 166 4.29 -10.56 5.72
C SER A 166 5.01 -11.12 6.95
N ASP A 167 5.74 -10.29 7.70
CA ASP A 167 6.31 -10.59 9.01
C ASP A 167 6.12 -9.37 9.91
N LYS A 168 4.89 -9.25 10.42
CA LYS A 168 4.45 -8.09 11.19
C LYS A 168 5.25 -7.91 12.49
N HIS A 169 5.61 -8.99 13.16
CA HIS A 169 6.44 -8.96 14.36
C HIS A 169 7.88 -8.47 14.07
N LEU A 170 8.47 -8.85 12.92
CA LEU A 170 9.76 -8.28 12.51
C LEU A 170 9.64 -6.79 12.18
N ALA A 171 8.60 -6.37 11.46
CA ALA A 171 8.34 -4.95 11.17
C ALA A 171 8.13 -4.13 12.46
N GLU A 172 7.34 -4.64 13.41
CA GLU A 172 7.09 -4.01 14.71
C GLU A 172 8.40 -3.81 15.49
N LYS A 173 9.25 -4.84 15.55
CA LYS A 173 10.57 -4.79 16.19
C LYS A 173 11.46 -3.71 15.56
N LEU A 174 11.50 -3.63 14.23
CA LEU A 174 12.32 -2.65 13.50
C LEU A 174 11.79 -1.22 13.70
N PHE A 175 10.48 -0.99 13.58
CA PHE A 175 9.89 0.33 13.86
C PHE A 175 10.05 0.75 15.33
N LYS A 176 10.01 -0.19 16.29
CA LYS A 176 10.34 0.08 17.71
C LYS A 176 11.80 0.46 17.92
N GLN A 177 12.75 -0.17 17.21
CA GLN A 177 14.16 0.23 17.23
C GLN A 177 14.35 1.65 16.67
N LEU A 178 13.69 1.97 15.55
CA LEU A 178 13.70 3.30 14.94
C LEU A 178 13.09 4.38 15.85
N ALA A 179 11.96 4.08 16.50
CA ALA A 179 11.30 4.98 17.45
C ALA A 179 12.10 5.25 18.76
N VAL A 180 13.18 4.49 19.00
CA VAL A 180 14.17 4.71 20.06
C VAL A 180 15.40 5.47 19.54
N ALA A 181 15.89 5.14 18.34
CA ALA A 181 17.03 5.81 17.71
C ALA A 181 16.72 7.26 17.31
N ASP A 182 15.51 7.51 16.82
CA ASP A 182 15.00 8.81 16.38
C ASP A 182 13.61 9.08 17.00
N PRO A 183 13.56 9.43 18.30
CA PRO A 183 12.31 9.47 19.06
C PRO A 183 11.42 10.68 18.74
N LYS A 184 11.91 11.65 17.95
CA LYS A 184 11.21 12.88 17.56
C LYS A 184 10.51 12.79 16.19
N ASN A 185 10.85 11.79 15.39
CA ASN A 185 10.30 11.65 14.05
C ASN A 185 8.86 11.08 14.11
N PRO A 186 7.87 11.75 13.50
CA PRO A 186 6.47 11.31 13.54
C PRO A 186 6.23 10.02 12.73
N ARG A 187 7.15 9.61 11.84
CA ARG A 187 6.98 8.43 11.00
C ARG A 187 6.88 7.15 11.82
N TRP A 188 7.86 6.84 12.66
CA TRP A 188 7.93 5.57 13.39
C TRP A 188 6.69 5.25 14.23
N PRO A 189 6.11 6.19 15.00
CA PRO A 189 4.81 5.96 15.63
C PRO A 189 3.63 5.93 14.63
N SER A 190 3.68 6.64 13.49
CA SER A 190 2.64 6.51 12.44
C SER A 190 2.62 5.10 11.82
N GLU A 191 3.79 4.52 11.51
CA GLU A 191 3.89 3.17 10.94
C GLU A 191 3.54 2.08 11.97
N LEU A 192 3.90 2.26 13.25
CA LEU A 192 3.41 1.37 14.32
C LEU A 192 1.88 1.43 14.45
N GLY A 193 1.29 2.63 14.36
CA GLY A 193 -0.17 2.81 14.34
C GLY A 193 -0.82 2.09 13.16
N HIS A 194 -0.22 2.17 11.99
CA HIS A 194 -0.66 1.49 10.77
C HIS A 194 -0.54 -0.04 10.89
N LEU A 195 0.57 -0.54 11.45
CA LEU A 195 0.81 -1.97 11.66
C LEU A 195 -0.22 -2.62 12.58
N TYR A 196 -0.55 -2.01 13.73
CA TYR A 196 -1.56 -2.57 14.64
C TYR A 196 -2.98 -2.55 14.01
N MET A 197 -3.29 -1.58 13.15
CA MET A 197 -4.54 -1.61 12.37
C MET A 197 -4.54 -2.75 11.33
N LEU A 198 -3.41 -3.01 10.66
CA LEU A 198 -3.25 -4.15 9.75
C LEU A 198 -3.37 -5.51 10.48
N GLU A 199 -2.99 -5.59 11.77
CA GLU A 199 -3.21 -6.77 12.61
C GLU A 199 -4.68 -6.94 13.00
N LEU A 200 -5.33 -5.88 13.48
CA LEU A 200 -6.76 -5.85 13.79
C LEU A 200 -7.61 -6.30 12.59
N GLN A 201 -7.28 -5.80 11.40
CA GLN A 201 -7.91 -6.18 10.13
C GLN A 201 -7.64 -7.65 9.75
N SER A 202 -6.42 -8.15 9.98
CA SER A 202 -6.06 -9.55 9.70
C SER A 202 -6.87 -10.51 10.59
N ALA A 203 -6.96 -10.21 11.89
CA ALA A 203 -7.72 -10.99 12.87
C ALA A 203 -9.22 -11.10 12.55
N ALA A 204 -9.78 -10.13 11.82
CA ALA A 204 -11.18 -10.13 11.41
C ALA A 204 -11.50 -11.01 10.17
N HIS A 205 -10.49 -11.44 9.39
CA HIS A 205 -10.69 -12.05 8.06
C HIS A 205 -10.20 -13.49 7.90
N THR A 206 -9.45 -14.06 8.85
CA THR A 206 -8.96 -15.46 8.77
C THR A 206 -9.67 -16.38 9.76
N PRO A 207 -10.45 -17.39 9.32
CA PRO A 207 -11.13 -18.34 10.21
C PRO A 207 -10.18 -19.12 11.14
N GLN A 208 -8.98 -19.49 10.67
CA GLN A 208 -7.96 -20.11 11.52
C GLN A 208 -7.37 -19.18 12.60
N MET A 209 -7.80 -17.91 12.66
CA MET A 209 -7.46 -16.92 13.69
C MET A 209 -8.59 -16.65 14.69
N GLU A 210 -9.57 -17.57 14.82
CA GLU A 210 -10.63 -17.63 15.87
C GLU A 210 -10.14 -17.51 17.35
N ARG A 211 -8.83 -17.34 17.59
CA ARG A 211 -8.24 -17.11 18.92
C ARG A 211 -8.07 -15.63 19.30
N SER A 212 -8.18 -14.68 18.36
CA SER A 212 -8.12 -13.26 18.69
C SER A 212 -9.38 -12.82 19.44
N THR A 213 -9.27 -12.71 20.75
CA THR A 213 -10.38 -12.29 21.62
C THR A 213 -10.74 -10.83 21.36
N GLU A 214 -11.93 -10.40 21.81
CA GLU A 214 -12.32 -8.99 21.69
C GLU A 214 -11.37 -8.07 22.48
N ALA A 215 -10.80 -8.56 23.59
CA ALA A 215 -9.77 -7.84 24.33
C ALA A 215 -8.47 -7.66 23.54
N ASP A 216 -8.06 -8.66 22.74
CA ASP A 216 -6.89 -8.53 21.86
C ASP A 216 -7.14 -7.49 20.76
N LYS A 217 -8.34 -7.46 20.18
CA LYS A 217 -8.74 -6.45 19.18
C LYS A 217 -8.75 -5.04 19.77
N SER A 218 -9.38 -4.84 20.92
CA SER A 218 -9.37 -3.53 21.60
C SER A 218 -7.95 -3.12 22.01
N SER A 219 -7.09 -4.06 22.40
CA SER A 219 -5.67 -3.81 22.71
C SER A 219 -4.88 -3.35 21.48
N LEU A 220 -5.09 -3.98 20.32
CA LEU A 220 -4.49 -3.56 19.04
C LEU A 220 -4.99 -2.17 18.62
N ALA A 221 -6.29 -1.90 18.72
CA ALA A 221 -6.86 -0.60 18.40
C ALA A 221 -6.38 0.51 19.35
N ALA A 222 -6.28 0.24 20.66
CA ALA A 222 -5.71 1.17 21.62
C ALA A 222 -4.21 1.42 21.37
N SER A 223 -3.46 0.39 21.02
CA SER A 223 -2.05 0.50 20.61
C SER A 223 -1.89 1.33 19.34
N ALA A 224 -2.79 1.17 18.36
CA ALA A 224 -2.85 2.01 17.17
C ALA A 224 -3.12 3.47 17.52
N TYR A 225 -4.14 3.73 18.33
CA TYR A 225 -4.55 5.08 18.75
C TYR A 225 -3.43 5.83 19.48
N GLN A 226 -2.80 5.21 20.48
CA GLN A 226 -1.67 5.80 21.23
C GLN A 226 -0.49 6.16 20.32
N ASN A 227 -0.22 5.32 19.31
CA ASN A 227 0.87 5.56 18.37
C ASN A 227 0.53 6.66 17.36
N TYR A 228 -0.69 6.71 16.82
CA TYR A 228 -1.13 7.85 16.01
C TYR A 228 -1.18 9.16 16.82
N GLU A 229 -1.50 9.13 18.11
CA GLU A 229 -1.50 10.30 18.98
C GLU A 229 -0.07 10.82 19.22
N ARG A 230 0.91 9.92 19.40
CA ARG A 230 2.34 10.27 19.42
C ARG A 230 2.79 10.86 18.07
N ALA A 231 2.37 10.27 16.95
CA ALA A 231 2.69 10.79 15.62
C ALA A 231 2.14 12.21 15.40
N TYR A 232 0.87 12.45 15.77
CA TYR A 232 0.22 13.76 15.65
C TYR A 232 0.92 14.84 16.49
N ARG A 233 1.30 14.52 17.73
CA ARG A 233 2.08 15.43 18.61
C ARG A 233 3.48 15.76 18.09
N LEU A 234 4.08 14.88 17.28
CA LEU A 234 5.41 15.06 16.69
C LEU A 234 5.36 15.70 15.29
N GLN A 235 4.19 15.75 14.65
CA GLN A 235 4.03 16.25 13.29
C GLN A 235 3.94 17.79 13.25
N SER A 236 4.66 18.39 12.30
CA SER A 236 4.67 19.84 12.03
C SER A 236 4.07 20.23 10.67
N ASN A 237 3.82 19.26 9.78
CA ASN A 237 3.07 19.47 8.54
C ASN A 237 1.56 19.34 8.80
N GLU A 238 0.79 20.41 8.55
CA GLU A 238 -0.66 20.43 8.78
C GLU A 238 -1.45 19.50 7.85
N GLN A 239 -0.94 19.18 6.64
CA GLN A 239 -1.56 18.19 5.75
C GLN A 239 -1.45 16.78 6.33
N GLU A 240 -0.28 16.43 6.87
CA GLU A 240 -0.04 15.16 7.55
C GLU A 240 -0.83 15.05 8.87
N LYS A 241 -0.97 16.15 9.63
CA LYS A 241 -1.86 16.19 10.81
C LYS A 241 -3.31 15.88 10.43
N ARG A 242 -3.82 16.52 9.37
CA ARG A 242 -5.18 16.27 8.85
C ARG A 242 -5.38 14.79 8.47
N MET A 243 -4.38 14.18 7.84
CA MET A 243 -4.38 12.73 7.52
C MET A 243 -4.31 11.83 8.75
N LEU A 244 -3.71 12.29 9.85
CA LEU A 244 -3.70 11.59 11.13
C LEU A 244 -5.04 11.71 11.90
N MET A 245 -5.81 12.78 11.72
CA MET A 245 -7.11 12.95 12.41
C MET A 245 -8.11 11.83 12.09
N SER A 246 -8.19 11.36 10.84
CA SER A 246 -9.04 10.23 10.46
C SER A 246 -8.56 8.92 11.08
N ARG A 247 -7.25 8.67 11.08
CA ARG A 247 -6.60 7.51 11.70
C ARG A 247 -6.84 7.48 13.22
N LEU A 248 -6.75 8.64 13.88
CA LEU A 248 -7.07 8.85 15.29
C LEU A 248 -8.55 8.59 15.60
N ALA A 249 -9.46 9.15 14.81
CA ALA A 249 -10.90 8.96 14.98
C ALA A 249 -11.31 7.48 14.85
N THR A 250 -10.84 6.79 13.82
CA THR A 250 -11.11 5.35 13.60
C THR A 250 -10.49 4.47 14.68
N SER A 251 -9.20 4.63 15.00
CA SER A 251 -8.52 3.80 16.00
C SER A 251 -9.10 3.98 17.41
N ALA A 252 -9.46 5.21 17.80
CA ALA A 252 -10.19 5.44 19.04
C ALA A 252 -11.57 4.74 19.05
N PHE A 253 -12.29 4.72 17.93
CA PHE A 253 -13.60 4.08 17.86
C PHE A 253 -13.53 2.55 18.04
N GLU A 254 -12.53 1.91 17.41
CA GLU A 254 -12.29 0.46 17.57
C GLU A 254 -11.69 0.12 18.94
N ALA A 255 -10.97 1.04 19.58
CA ALA A 255 -10.48 0.90 20.96
C ALA A 255 -11.62 1.01 22.01
N GLY A 256 -12.82 1.45 21.60
CA GLY A 256 -13.94 1.73 22.50
C GLY A 256 -13.92 3.15 23.10
N GLU A 257 -12.91 3.96 22.77
CA GLU A 257 -12.71 5.35 23.22
C GLU A 257 -13.63 6.32 22.45
N VAL A 258 -14.95 6.08 22.53
CA VAL A 258 -15.99 6.76 21.74
C VAL A 258 -15.95 8.29 21.86
N GLN A 259 -15.59 8.82 23.03
CA GLN A 259 -15.49 10.28 23.21
C GLN A 259 -14.24 10.87 22.53
N ALA A 260 -13.09 10.18 22.56
CA ALA A 260 -11.90 10.60 21.82
C ALA A 260 -12.14 10.50 20.30
N ALA A 261 -12.78 9.42 19.85
CA ALA A 261 -13.19 9.24 18.46
C ALA A 261 -14.09 10.38 17.97
N ARG A 262 -15.05 10.81 18.80
CA ARG A 262 -15.92 11.96 18.51
C ARG A 262 -15.13 13.27 18.42
N VAL A 263 -14.19 13.51 19.33
CA VAL A 263 -13.36 14.72 19.32
C VAL A 263 -12.53 14.79 18.04
N TRP A 264 -11.80 13.73 17.68
CA TRP A 264 -10.96 13.72 16.47
C TRP A 264 -11.77 13.84 15.17
N ALA A 265 -12.97 13.24 15.11
CA ALA A 265 -13.84 13.40 13.95
C ALA A 265 -14.46 14.81 13.86
N LEU A 266 -14.76 15.47 14.98
CA LEU A 266 -15.22 16.87 14.96
C LEU A 266 -14.09 17.84 14.61
N GLU A 267 -12.87 17.61 15.09
CA GLU A 267 -11.68 18.39 14.72
C GLU A 267 -11.42 18.30 13.20
N ALA A 268 -11.50 17.09 12.64
CA ALA A 268 -11.39 16.85 11.19
C ALA A 268 -12.43 17.63 10.36
N LEU A 269 -13.68 17.75 10.84
CA LEU A 269 -14.71 18.56 10.17
C LEU A 269 -14.47 20.07 10.31
N ASN A 270 -14.00 20.52 11.47
CA ASN A 270 -13.65 21.92 11.71
C ASN A 270 -12.48 22.36 10.82
N ASP A 271 -11.40 21.58 10.82
CA ASP A 271 -10.22 21.78 9.98
C ASP A 271 -10.57 21.72 8.47
N ALA A 272 -11.45 20.79 8.06
CA ALA A 272 -11.95 20.72 6.69
C ALA A 272 -12.84 21.92 6.28
N ALA A 273 -13.48 22.60 7.22
CA ALA A 273 -14.28 23.79 6.96
C ALA A 273 -13.45 25.09 6.81
N THR A 274 -12.21 25.11 7.34
CA THR A 274 -11.34 26.29 7.33
C THR A 274 -10.15 26.21 6.36
N ALA A 275 -9.75 25.01 5.95
CA ALA A 275 -8.57 24.83 5.10
C ALA A 275 -8.81 25.14 3.62
N THR A 276 -7.73 25.43 2.89
CA THR A 276 -7.75 25.41 1.42
C THR A 276 -8.06 24.00 0.93
N SER A 277 -9.07 23.85 0.06
CA SER A 277 -9.50 22.54 -0.45
C SER A 277 -8.37 21.83 -1.17
N ASP A 278 -8.02 20.63 -0.70
CA ASP A 278 -7.14 19.68 -1.35
C ASP A 278 -7.67 18.24 -1.20
N TRP A 279 -6.93 17.27 -1.73
CA TRP A 279 -7.31 15.85 -1.67
C TRP A 279 -7.38 15.27 -0.24
N SER A 280 -6.60 15.82 0.70
CA SER A 280 -6.58 15.39 2.10
C SER A 280 -7.78 15.93 2.88
N VAL A 281 -8.29 17.12 2.51
CA VAL A 281 -9.55 17.68 3.02
C VAL A 281 -10.73 16.75 2.69
N ALA A 282 -10.83 16.30 1.43
CA ALA A 282 -11.89 15.40 0.99
C ALA A 282 -11.86 14.03 1.72
N ASN A 283 -10.68 13.44 1.88
CA ASN A 283 -10.50 12.23 2.69
C ASN A 283 -10.91 12.46 4.15
N SER A 284 -10.41 13.52 4.80
CA SER A 284 -10.66 13.78 6.22
C SER A 284 -12.15 13.95 6.52
N LEU A 285 -12.86 14.75 5.71
CA LEU A 285 -14.32 14.93 5.80
C LEU A 285 -15.08 13.61 5.64
N HIS A 286 -14.64 12.75 4.71
CA HIS A 286 -15.25 11.45 4.48
C HIS A 286 -15.16 10.53 5.72
N HIS A 287 -13.94 10.28 6.20
CA HIS A 287 -13.72 9.38 7.35
C HIS A 287 -14.27 9.96 8.68
N ALA A 288 -14.29 11.28 8.84
CA ALA A 288 -14.92 11.94 9.97
C ALA A 288 -16.43 11.64 10.04
N HIS A 289 -17.15 11.81 8.93
CA HIS A 289 -18.57 11.48 8.86
C HIS A 289 -18.84 9.98 9.01
N ILE A 290 -18.02 9.11 8.41
CA ILE A 290 -18.11 7.66 8.67
C ILE A 290 -17.98 7.36 10.17
N THR A 291 -16.98 7.91 10.85
CA THR A 291 -16.76 7.67 12.30
C THR A 291 -17.92 8.20 13.14
N LEU A 292 -18.38 9.45 12.91
CA LEU A 292 -19.50 10.02 13.64
C LEU A 292 -20.80 9.25 13.43
N GLY A 293 -21.05 8.74 12.22
CA GLY A 293 -22.20 7.89 11.93
C GLY A 293 -22.15 6.55 12.66
N ARG A 294 -20.97 5.92 12.76
CA ARG A 294 -20.79 4.67 13.53
C ARG A 294 -20.93 4.91 15.03
N ILE A 295 -20.52 6.08 15.53
CA ILE A 295 -20.76 6.52 16.92
C ILE A 295 -22.27 6.70 17.17
N ALA A 296 -23.00 7.37 16.29
CA ALA A 296 -24.45 7.51 16.39
C ALA A 296 -25.15 6.14 16.38
N LEU A 297 -24.76 5.26 15.47
CA LEU A 297 -25.29 3.91 15.33
C LEU A 297 -25.04 3.03 16.56
N ARG A 298 -23.83 3.08 17.15
CA ARG A 298 -23.47 2.42 18.41
C ARG A 298 -24.27 2.98 19.60
N GLY A 299 -24.68 4.25 19.54
CA GLY A 299 -25.59 4.89 20.49
C GLY A 299 -27.09 4.64 20.23
N GLY A 300 -27.45 3.91 19.15
CA GLY A 300 -28.84 3.63 18.77
C GLY A 300 -29.52 4.71 17.91
N ASP A 301 -28.85 5.81 17.59
CA ASP A 301 -29.38 6.87 16.73
C ASP A 301 -29.20 6.54 15.24
N LEU A 302 -30.16 5.76 14.73
CA LEU A 302 -30.26 5.42 13.31
C LEU A 302 -30.47 6.65 12.41
N ALA A 303 -31.04 7.75 12.92
CA ALA A 303 -31.34 8.93 12.12
C ALA A 303 -30.09 9.75 11.84
N GLU A 304 -29.30 10.04 12.87
CA GLU A 304 -28.01 10.74 12.74
C GLU A 304 -26.98 9.84 12.03
N ALA A 305 -27.01 8.51 12.25
CA ALA A 305 -26.17 7.56 11.51
C ALA A 305 -26.43 7.58 9.99
N ARG A 306 -27.71 7.53 9.55
CA ARG A 306 -28.07 7.69 8.14
C ARG A 306 -27.60 9.03 7.58
N LYS A 307 -27.85 10.13 8.30
CA LYS A 307 -27.49 11.50 7.90
C LYS A 307 -25.97 11.62 7.70
N HIS A 308 -25.16 11.10 8.62
CA HIS A 308 -23.72 11.10 8.48
C HIS A 308 -23.22 10.23 7.32
N LEU A 309 -23.83 9.07 7.03
CA LEU A 309 -23.51 8.32 5.81
C LEU A 309 -23.73 9.17 4.55
N ILE A 310 -24.87 9.88 4.46
CA ILE A 310 -25.15 10.77 3.33
C ILE A 310 -24.17 11.95 3.26
N GLN A 311 -23.75 12.51 4.39
CA GLN A 311 -22.72 13.57 4.43
C GLN A 311 -21.33 13.07 3.99
N ALA A 312 -20.93 11.84 4.35
CA ALA A 312 -19.67 11.26 3.90
C ALA A 312 -19.56 11.19 2.37
N SER A 313 -20.69 11.07 1.64
CA SER A 313 -20.73 11.10 0.17
C SER A 313 -20.72 12.51 -0.47
N GLN A 314 -20.59 13.58 0.32
CA GLN A 314 -20.54 14.97 -0.17
C GLN A 314 -19.10 15.50 -0.35
N SER A 315 -18.09 14.70 -0.03
CA SER A 315 -16.68 14.96 -0.38
C SER A 315 -16.50 15.10 -1.89
N GLN A 316 -15.66 16.04 -2.35
CA GLN A 316 -15.45 16.35 -3.78
C GLN A 316 -14.66 15.29 -4.59
N GLY A 317 -14.59 14.05 -4.11
CA GLY A 317 -13.66 13.02 -4.60
C GLY A 317 -12.23 13.23 -4.08
N SER A 318 -11.36 12.26 -4.36
CA SER A 318 -9.92 12.34 -4.06
C SER A 318 -9.18 11.23 -4.83
N PRO A 319 -7.85 11.31 -5.04
CA PRO A 319 -7.10 10.24 -5.71
C PRO A 319 -7.25 8.85 -5.07
N GLN A 320 -7.65 8.77 -3.78
CA GLN A 320 -7.97 7.53 -3.08
C GLN A 320 -9.44 7.13 -3.26
N LEU A 321 -10.37 8.07 -3.06
CA LEU A 321 -11.82 7.86 -3.20
C LEU A 321 -12.24 7.56 -4.65
N ASP A 322 -11.50 8.08 -5.63
CA ASP A 322 -11.76 7.96 -7.06
C ASP A 322 -11.14 6.68 -7.66
N SER A 323 -10.25 6.00 -6.91
CA SER A 323 -9.55 4.78 -7.31
C SER A 323 -10.00 3.55 -6.52
N PHE A 324 -9.73 3.50 -5.22
CA PHE A 324 -10.15 2.41 -4.32
C PHE A 324 -11.63 2.48 -3.93
N GLY A 325 -12.20 3.69 -3.96
CA GLY A 325 -13.59 3.96 -3.61
C GLY A 325 -13.76 4.60 -2.22
N PRO A 326 -15.00 4.87 -1.80
CA PRO A 326 -15.32 5.30 -0.45
C PRO A 326 -15.34 4.13 0.54
N ASN A 327 -15.23 4.45 1.83
CA ASN A 327 -15.39 3.48 2.91
C ASN A 327 -16.87 3.04 3.02
N MET A 328 -17.09 1.75 3.30
CA MET A 328 -18.38 1.08 3.32
C MET A 328 -18.73 0.50 4.71
N MET A 329 -17.93 0.72 5.75
CA MET A 329 -18.17 0.14 7.08
C MET A 329 -19.48 0.65 7.70
N LEU A 330 -19.72 1.96 7.69
CA LEU A 330 -21.01 2.51 8.15
C LEU A 330 -22.18 2.02 7.29
N ALA A 331 -21.99 1.84 5.98
CA ALA A 331 -23.02 1.29 5.10
C ALA A 331 -23.36 -0.17 5.47
N LYS A 332 -22.34 -1.01 5.73
CA LYS A 332 -22.51 -2.39 6.21
C LYS A 332 -23.24 -2.43 7.55
N GLU A 333 -22.79 -1.68 8.55
CA GLU A 333 -23.41 -1.66 9.88
C GLU A 333 -24.86 -1.13 9.85
N LEU A 334 -25.18 -0.20 8.93
CA LEU A 334 -26.56 0.24 8.68
C LEU A 334 -27.42 -0.84 8.00
N LEU A 335 -26.89 -1.59 7.03
CA LEU A 335 -27.59 -2.74 6.44
C LEU A 335 -27.88 -3.84 7.47
N GLU A 336 -27.00 -4.04 8.45
CA GLU A 336 -27.20 -4.95 9.60
C GLU A 336 -28.32 -4.48 10.54
N LYS A 337 -28.75 -3.21 10.46
CA LYS A 337 -29.97 -2.68 11.09
C LYS A 337 -31.17 -2.59 10.13
N GLY A 338 -30.99 -3.00 8.87
CA GLY A 338 -32.03 -2.99 7.83
C GLY A 338 -32.18 -1.67 7.06
N GLU A 339 -31.29 -0.70 7.25
CA GLU A 339 -31.36 0.68 6.75
C GLU A 339 -30.96 0.81 5.26
N ARG A 340 -31.73 0.17 4.38
CA ARG A 340 -31.40 -0.02 2.96
C ARG A 340 -31.43 1.25 2.13
N ASP A 341 -32.44 2.10 2.30
CA ASP A 341 -32.67 3.26 1.41
C ASP A 341 -31.55 4.30 1.51
N ALA A 342 -31.05 4.55 2.72
CA ALA A 342 -29.91 5.45 2.95
C ALA A 342 -28.62 4.91 2.31
N VAL A 343 -28.43 3.59 2.31
CA VAL A 343 -27.25 2.94 1.71
C VAL A 343 -27.34 2.94 0.18
N ILE A 344 -28.53 2.73 -0.40
CA ILE A 344 -28.75 2.92 -1.85
C ILE A 344 -28.52 4.39 -2.25
N GLN A 345 -29.02 5.35 -1.48
CA GLN A 345 -28.77 6.77 -1.73
C GLN A 345 -27.28 7.15 -1.58
N TYR A 346 -26.57 6.53 -0.65
CA TYR A 346 -25.12 6.67 -0.51
C TYR A 346 -24.38 6.18 -1.75
N PHE A 347 -24.69 4.98 -2.27
CA PHE A 347 -24.10 4.47 -3.52
C PHE A 347 -24.34 5.41 -4.71
N GLN A 348 -25.57 5.91 -4.86
CA GLN A 348 -25.93 6.88 -5.91
C GLN A 348 -25.10 8.18 -5.84
N LYS A 349 -24.76 8.64 -4.63
CA LYS A 349 -23.90 9.81 -4.43
C LYS A 349 -22.43 9.49 -4.64
N CYS A 350 -21.96 8.31 -4.22
CA CYS A 350 -20.59 7.85 -4.46
C CYS A 350 -20.26 7.73 -5.96
N ALA A 351 -21.23 7.35 -6.79
CA ALA A 351 -21.11 7.33 -8.25
C ALA A 351 -20.84 8.71 -8.88
N SER A 352 -20.96 9.83 -8.13
CA SER A 352 -20.57 11.15 -8.61
C SER A 352 -19.06 11.31 -8.76
N PHE A 353 -18.25 10.74 -7.85
CA PHE A 353 -16.78 10.81 -7.86
C PHE A 353 -16.12 9.48 -8.25
N TRP A 354 -16.57 8.34 -7.71
CA TRP A 354 -15.93 7.04 -7.93
C TRP A 354 -16.31 6.45 -9.31
N LYS A 355 -15.64 6.93 -10.36
CA LYS A 355 -15.87 6.48 -11.75
C LYS A 355 -15.21 5.14 -12.10
N ASN A 356 -14.31 4.66 -11.24
CA ASN A 356 -13.55 3.43 -11.42
C ASN A 356 -14.09 2.26 -10.58
N ASP A 357 -15.37 2.30 -10.20
CA ASP A 357 -16.03 1.27 -9.37
C ASP A 357 -16.17 -0.10 -10.08
N ARG A 358 -16.00 -0.14 -11.41
CA ARG A 358 -16.14 -1.35 -12.24
C ARG A 358 -17.54 -1.98 -12.15
N GLY A 359 -18.56 -1.18 -11.87
CA GLY A 359 -19.94 -1.63 -11.65
C GLY A 359 -20.23 -2.20 -10.25
N GLN A 360 -19.29 -2.09 -9.30
CA GLN A 360 -19.51 -2.52 -7.91
C GLN A 360 -20.70 -1.80 -7.26
N LEU A 361 -20.88 -0.49 -7.51
CA LEU A 361 -21.99 0.26 -6.93
C LEU A 361 -23.36 -0.22 -7.42
N GLU A 362 -23.46 -0.66 -8.68
CA GLU A 362 -24.70 -1.23 -9.24
C GLU A 362 -24.97 -2.63 -8.68
N GLN A 363 -23.96 -3.50 -8.64
CA GLN A 363 -24.04 -4.84 -8.08
C GLN A 363 -24.42 -4.81 -6.60
N TRP A 364 -23.76 -3.95 -5.80
CA TRP A 364 -24.07 -3.75 -4.40
C TRP A 364 -25.48 -3.19 -4.20
N ALA A 365 -25.94 -2.25 -5.05
CA ALA A 365 -27.31 -1.76 -5.01
C ALA A 365 -28.35 -2.84 -5.36
N ALA A 366 -28.03 -3.80 -6.24
CA ALA A 366 -28.90 -4.94 -6.52
C ALA A 366 -29.04 -5.85 -5.30
N THR A 367 -27.92 -6.31 -4.72
CA THR A 367 -27.92 -7.17 -3.51
C THR A 367 -28.67 -6.54 -2.34
N VAL A 368 -28.55 -5.22 -2.14
CA VAL A 368 -29.29 -4.49 -1.08
C VAL A 368 -30.80 -4.50 -1.32
N ARG A 369 -31.26 -4.31 -2.57
CA ARG A 369 -32.70 -4.37 -2.93
C ARG A 369 -33.29 -5.77 -2.76
N GLU A 370 -32.50 -6.81 -3.03
CA GLU A 370 -32.85 -8.21 -2.78
C GLU A 370 -32.85 -8.59 -1.29
N GLY A 371 -32.51 -7.64 -0.41
CA GLY A 371 -32.54 -7.81 1.04
C GLY A 371 -31.19 -8.19 1.66
N GLY A 372 -30.19 -8.53 0.85
CA GLY A 372 -28.87 -8.97 1.30
C GLY A 372 -27.92 -7.85 1.73
N ILE A 373 -26.73 -8.25 2.19
CA ILE A 373 -25.61 -7.35 2.52
C ILE A 373 -24.48 -7.65 1.53
N PRO A 374 -23.99 -6.67 0.75
CA PRO A 374 -22.90 -6.88 -0.19
C PRO A 374 -21.57 -7.25 0.49
N ASN A 375 -20.75 -8.04 -0.21
CA ASN A 375 -19.35 -8.18 0.18
C ASN A 375 -18.56 -6.95 -0.31
N PHE A 376 -18.37 -5.99 0.59
CA PHE A 376 -17.61 -4.76 0.35
C PHE A 376 -16.08 -4.95 0.34
N GLY A 377 -15.57 -6.11 0.79
CA GLY A 377 -14.14 -6.42 0.80
C GLY A 377 -13.25 -5.32 1.38
N ALA A 378 -12.30 -4.83 0.58
CA ALA A 378 -11.33 -3.81 1.00
C ALA A 378 -11.96 -2.46 1.36
N ASN A 379 -13.17 -2.13 0.89
CA ASN A 379 -13.86 -0.88 1.21
C ASN A 379 -14.30 -0.80 2.69
N LEU A 380 -14.15 -1.87 3.49
CA LEU A 380 -14.37 -1.84 4.94
C LEU A 380 -13.14 -1.35 5.73
N VAL A 381 -11.98 -1.17 5.08
CA VAL A 381 -10.67 -1.32 5.73
C VAL A 381 -9.91 0.00 5.94
N TYR A 382 -10.04 0.95 4.99
CA TYR A 382 -9.25 2.19 4.93
C TYR A 382 -10.03 3.44 5.34
#